data_AF-A0AAX0IHE0-F1
#
_entry.id   AF-A0AAX0IHE0-F1
#
_cell.length_a   1.000
_cell.length_b   1.000
_cell.length_c   1.000
_cell.angle_alpha   90.00
_cell.angle_beta   90.00
_cell.angle_gamma   90.00
#
_symmetry.space_group_name_H-M   'P 1'
#
loop_
_entity.id
_entity.type
_entity.pdbx_description
1 polymer ?
#
loop_
_entity_poly.entity_id
_entity_poly.type
_entity_poly.pdbx_seq_one_letter_code
_entity_poly.pdbx_strand_id
1 'polypeptide(L)'
;MSLTPDSLPDWQTFEAAYAVEETWFKLASASLAVLGGSPFKDQEFSAFAFNAVSFPSLSLSFDTDPDSRARGDYPPDWSNECMEVDVPEIGQLWEERHARIEGALLDLIDAADDDLLESIEEGYLHSLRKTMVRLETHHAFEQIRTCAPFWTVVTQIDADTDEEERLLDQVRLAALASHA
;
A
#
# COMPACT_ATOMS: atom_id res chain seq x y z
N MET A 1 9.12 -33.59 4.62
CA MET A 1 8.77 -33.25 6.01
C MET A 1 7.29 -32.94 6.00
N SER A 2 6.51 -33.68 6.78
CA SER A 2 5.06 -33.46 6.90
C SER A 2 4.85 -32.35 7.93
N LEU A 3 4.19 -31.25 7.53
CA LEU A 3 3.69 -30.25 8.46
C LEU A 3 2.45 -30.85 9.16
N THR A 4 2.52 -30.99 10.48
CA THR A 4 1.33 -31.24 11.31
C THR A 4 0.51 -29.94 11.46
N PRO A 5 -0.82 -30.03 11.61
CA PRO A 5 -1.74 -28.89 11.68
C PRO A 5 -1.72 -28.28 13.08
N ASP A 6 -0.67 -27.54 13.42
CA ASP A 6 -0.60 -26.74 14.64
C ASP A 6 -0.69 -25.27 14.24
N SER A 7 -1.89 -24.68 14.40
CA SER A 7 -2.31 -23.28 14.19
C SER A 7 -1.81 -22.59 12.90
N LEU A 8 -2.75 -22.06 12.11
CA LEU A 8 -2.40 -21.15 11.01
C LEU A 8 -1.57 -19.98 11.56
N PRO A 9 -0.55 -19.52 10.82
CA PRO A 9 0.28 -18.41 11.29
C PRO A 9 -0.56 -17.14 11.40
N ASP A 10 -0.35 -16.37 12.46
CA ASP A 10 -0.88 -15.01 12.57
C ASP A 10 -0.21 -14.07 11.56
N TRP A 11 -0.79 -12.88 11.38
CA TRP A 11 -0.24 -11.88 10.44
C TRP A 11 1.22 -11.56 10.73
N GLN A 12 1.60 -11.40 12.00
CA GLN A 12 2.96 -11.01 12.36
C GLN A 12 3.99 -12.08 11.95
N THR A 13 3.64 -13.35 12.13
CA THR A 13 4.47 -14.48 11.68
C THR A 13 4.57 -14.53 10.17
N PHE A 14 3.46 -14.31 9.46
CA PHE A 14 3.43 -14.23 8.00
C PHE A 14 4.29 -13.06 7.47
N GLU A 15 4.06 -11.85 7.98
CA GLU A 15 4.77 -10.61 7.63
C GLU A 15 6.29 -10.80 7.73
N ALA A 16 6.75 -11.38 8.83
CA ALA A 16 8.17 -11.64 9.06
C ALA A 16 8.74 -12.72 8.12
N ALA A 17 8.01 -13.80 7.88
CA ALA A 17 8.45 -14.91 7.03
C ALA A 17 8.64 -14.50 5.57
N TYR A 18 7.83 -13.56 5.10
CA TYR A 18 7.85 -13.07 3.72
C TYR A 18 8.51 -11.70 3.56
N ALA A 19 8.96 -11.07 4.65
CA ALA A 19 9.54 -9.73 4.66
C ALA A 19 8.64 -8.71 3.93
N VAL A 20 7.35 -8.72 4.27
CA VAL A 20 6.29 -8.03 3.52
C VAL A 20 6.54 -6.53 3.43
N GLU A 21 6.70 -5.82 4.55
CA GLU A 21 6.94 -4.37 4.56
C GLU A 21 8.20 -3.96 3.79
N GLU A 22 9.30 -4.72 3.94
CA GLU A 22 10.55 -4.44 3.24
C GLU A 22 10.40 -4.63 1.73
N THR A 23 9.61 -5.62 1.32
CA THR A 23 9.31 -5.88 -0.09
C THR A 23 8.44 -4.76 -0.66
N TRP A 24 7.33 -4.42 -0.01
CA TRP A 24 6.46 -3.33 -0.46
C TRP A 24 7.16 -1.97 -0.49
N PHE A 25 7.98 -1.65 0.52
CA PHE A 25 8.77 -0.42 0.52
C PHE A 25 9.70 -0.34 -0.69
N LYS A 26 10.42 -1.43 -1.00
CA LYS A 26 11.32 -1.50 -2.16
C LYS A 26 10.55 -1.39 -3.47
N LEU A 27 9.41 -2.06 -3.57
CA LEU A 27 8.58 -2.04 -4.78
C LEU A 27 8.00 -0.64 -5.01
N ALA A 28 7.32 -0.07 -4.03
CA ALA A 28 6.75 1.27 -4.14
C ALA A 28 7.84 2.33 -4.43
N SER A 29 9.00 2.25 -3.78
CA SER A 29 10.13 3.15 -4.06
C SER A 29 10.63 3.02 -5.50
N ALA A 30 10.73 1.80 -6.02
CA ALA A 30 11.13 1.55 -7.40
C ALA A 30 10.03 1.98 -8.40
N SER A 31 8.75 1.80 -8.06
CA SER A 31 7.62 2.29 -8.84
C SER A 31 7.63 3.80 -8.98
N LEU A 32 7.92 4.53 -7.89
CA LEU A 32 8.10 5.99 -7.93
C LEU A 32 9.27 6.40 -8.84
N ALA A 33 10.38 5.67 -8.80
CA ALA A 33 11.51 5.90 -9.71
C ALA A 33 11.12 5.70 -11.18
N VAL A 34 10.41 4.61 -11.47
CA VAL A 34 9.90 4.28 -12.81
C VAL A 34 8.93 5.35 -13.28
N LEU A 35 7.98 5.76 -12.44
CA LEU A 35 7.01 6.81 -12.73
C LEU A 35 7.70 8.14 -13.06
N GLY A 36 8.73 8.52 -12.30
CA GLY A 36 9.55 9.71 -12.55
C GLY A 36 10.36 9.66 -13.86
N GLY A 37 10.57 8.47 -14.42
CA GLY A 37 11.20 8.27 -15.74
C GLY A 37 10.21 8.07 -16.89
N SER A 38 8.92 7.93 -16.60
CA SER A 38 7.87 7.59 -17.56
C SER A 38 7.38 8.80 -18.37
N PRO A 39 6.44 8.61 -19.32
CA PRO A 39 5.75 9.73 -19.98
C PRO A 39 5.02 10.67 -19.02
N PHE A 40 4.72 10.24 -17.79
CA PHE A 40 4.07 11.04 -16.74
C PHE A 40 5.03 11.90 -15.92
N LYS A 41 6.35 11.87 -16.19
CA LYS A 41 7.37 12.59 -15.38
C LYS A 41 7.11 14.08 -15.18
N ASP A 42 6.41 14.72 -16.13
CA ASP A 42 6.13 16.16 -16.11
C ASP A 42 4.78 16.48 -15.46
N GLN A 43 3.95 15.46 -15.18
CA GLN A 43 2.68 15.55 -14.48
C GLN A 43 2.91 15.84 -13.00
N GLU A 44 2.12 16.76 -12.46
CA GLU A 44 2.17 17.13 -11.05
C GLU A 44 1.10 16.33 -10.29
N PHE A 45 1.54 15.48 -9.38
CA PHE A 45 0.66 14.61 -8.60
C PHE A 45 0.26 15.28 -7.30
N SER A 46 -1.03 15.20 -6.96
CA SER A 46 -1.61 15.72 -5.72
C SER A 46 -1.76 14.65 -4.64
N ALA A 47 -1.88 13.38 -5.03
CA ALA A 47 -2.10 12.30 -4.08
C ALA A 47 -1.49 10.96 -4.52
N PHE A 48 -1.29 10.08 -3.53
CA PHE A 48 -0.89 8.69 -3.70
C PHE A 48 -1.64 7.78 -2.73
N ALA A 49 -2.05 6.60 -3.20
CA ALA A 49 -2.67 5.58 -2.37
C ALA A 49 -2.02 4.21 -2.55
N PHE A 50 -1.89 3.50 -1.44
CA PHE A 50 -1.99 2.04 -1.47
C PHE A 50 -3.48 1.68 -1.48
N ASN A 51 -3.96 1.22 -2.63
CA ASN A 51 -5.35 0.89 -2.87
C ASN A 51 -5.56 -0.62 -2.86
N ALA A 52 -5.98 -1.15 -1.71
CA ALA A 52 -6.31 -2.56 -1.53
C ALA A 52 -7.74 -2.84 -1.99
N VAL A 53 -8.00 -2.66 -3.29
CA VAL A 53 -9.34 -2.78 -3.90
C VAL A 53 -9.99 -4.11 -3.56
N SER A 54 -9.27 -5.22 -3.65
CA SER A 54 -9.80 -6.52 -3.23
C SER A 54 -8.71 -7.30 -2.53
N PHE A 55 -8.72 -7.30 -1.20
CA PHE A 55 -7.78 -8.08 -0.39
C PHE A 55 -7.65 -9.52 -0.92
N PRO A 56 -6.44 -10.01 -1.24
CA PRO A 56 -5.11 -9.44 -0.95
C PRO A 56 -4.47 -8.57 -2.06
N SER A 57 -5.20 -8.26 -3.12
CA SER A 57 -4.75 -7.42 -4.23
C SER A 57 -4.45 -5.99 -3.79
N LEU A 58 -3.42 -5.40 -4.39
CA LEU A 58 -2.93 -4.06 -4.10
C LEU A 58 -2.62 -3.34 -5.40
N SER A 59 -3.10 -2.11 -5.53
CA SER A 59 -2.77 -1.20 -6.62
C SER A 59 -2.18 0.10 -6.08
N LEU A 60 -1.35 0.73 -6.90
CA LEU A 60 -0.79 2.05 -6.68
C LEU A 60 -1.64 3.07 -7.41
N SER A 61 -2.37 3.88 -6.66
CA SER A 61 -3.21 4.93 -7.23
C SER A 61 -2.57 6.29 -7.07
N PHE A 62 -2.72 7.15 -8.06
CA PHE A 62 -2.25 8.52 -8.04
C PHE A 62 -3.31 9.47 -8.56
N ASP A 63 -3.33 10.68 -7.99
CA ASP A 63 -4.18 11.74 -8.49
C ASP A 63 -3.40 12.98 -8.90
N THR A 64 -4.03 13.78 -9.75
CA THR A 64 -3.52 15.07 -10.22
C THR A 64 -4.39 16.24 -9.83
N ASP A 65 -5.60 15.98 -9.32
CA ASP A 65 -6.50 17.03 -8.86
C ASP A 65 -6.20 17.37 -7.37
N PRO A 66 -5.74 18.59 -7.06
CA PRO A 66 -5.46 19.00 -5.68
C PRO A 66 -6.72 19.16 -4.82
N ASP A 67 -7.91 19.24 -5.43
CA ASP A 67 -9.17 19.47 -4.73
C ASP A 67 -9.90 18.15 -4.38
N SER A 68 -9.38 16.98 -4.79
CA SER A 68 -10.00 15.67 -4.55
C SER A 68 -10.28 15.40 -3.08
N ARG A 69 -9.31 15.67 -2.20
CA ARG A 69 -9.51 15.52 -0.74
C ARG A 69 -10.66 16.37 -0.22
N ALA A 70 -10.82 17.59 -0.73
CA ALA A 70 -11.89 18.49 -0.28
C ALA A 70 -13.28 18.04 -0.75
N ARG A 71 -13.34 17.26 -1.84
CA ARG A 71 -14.58 16.67 -2.35
C ARG A 71 -14.88 15.29 -1.77
N GLY A 72 -13.89 14.67 -1.10
CA GLY A 72 -13.98 13.30 -0.62
C GLY A 72 -13.80 12.30 -1.77
N ASP A 73 -13.07 12.67 -2.81
CA ASP A 73 -12.75 11.78 -3.93
C ASP A 73 -11.55 10.89 -3.51
N TYR A 74 -11.74 9.58 -3.59
CA TYR A 74 -10.75 8.54 -3.25
C TYR A 74 -10.34 7.78 -4.52
N PRO A 75 -9.41 6.80 -4.48
CA PRO A 75 -8.85 6.20 -5.69
C PRO A 75 -9.81 5.83 -6.83
N PRO A 76 -11.04 5.33 -6.60
CA PRO A 76 -12.00 5.08 -7.69
C PRO A 76 -12.38 6.31 -8.52
N ASP A 77 -12.25 7.51 -7.94
CA ASP A 77 -12.55 8.80 -8.55
C ASP A 77 -11.28 9.53 -9.04
N TRP A 78 -10.08 8.97 -8.78
CA TRP A 78 -8.81 9.62 -9.10
C TRP A 78 -8.42 9.45 -10.56
N SER A 79 -7.56 10.38 -11.01
CA SER A 79 -7.09 10.43 -12.40
C SER A 79 -6.36 9.15 -12.85
N ASN A 80 -5.68 8.47 -11.93
CA ASN A 80 -4.93 7.24 -12.19
C ASN A 80 -5.19 6.23 -11.06
N GLU A 81 -6.34 5.55 -11.11
CA GLU A 81 -6.75 4.56 -10.10
C GLU A 81 -5.77 3.38 -10.00
N CYS A 82 -5.22 2.91 -11.12
CA CYS A 82 -4.31 1.76 -11.17
C CYS A 82 -3.10 2.06 -12.04
N MET A 83 -2.05 2.65 -11.45
CA MET A 83 -0.87 3.11 -12.19
C MET A 83 -0.11 1.97 -12.91
N GLU A 84 -0.26 0.73 -12.44
CA GLU A 84 0.30 -0.47 -13.08
C GLU A 84 -0.23 -0.70 -14.50
N VAL A 85 -1.45 -0.25 -14.77
CA VAL A 85 -2.10 -0.36 -16.08
C VAL A 85 -1.55 0.69 -17.04
N ASP A 86 -1.32 1.90 -16.54
CA ASP A 86 -0.84 3.05 -17.32
C ASP A 86 0.67 3.02 -17.54
N VAL A 87 1.42 2.40 -16.61
CA VAL A 87 2.88 2.23 -16.68
C VAL A 87 3.21 0.73 -16.52
N PRO A 88 3.26 -0.04 -17.63
CA PRO A 88 3.43 -1.49 -17.60
C PRO A 88 4.68 -1.97 -16.87
N GLU A 89 5.76 -1.18 -16.86
CA GLU A 89 6.98 -1.48 -16.12
C GLU A 89 6.74 -1.53 -14.61
N ILE A 90 5.81 -0.73 -14.09
CA ILE A 90 5.37 -0.83 -12.69
C ILE A 90 4.61 -2.15 -12.49
N GLY A 91 3.66 -2.48 -13.38
CA GLY A 91 2.94 -3.75 -13.30
C GLY A 91 3.88 -4.98 -13.26
N GLN A 92 4.87 -5.02 -14.15
CA GLN A 92 5.86 -6.12 -14.19
C GLN A 92 6.69 -6.21 -12.91
N LEU A 93 7.11 -5.07 -12.35
CA LEU A 93 7.87 -5.03 -11.09
C LEU A 93 7.10 -5.70 -9.95
N TRP A 94 5.80 -5.41 -9.85
CA TRP A 94 4.92 -5.99 -8.84
C TRP A 94 4.62 -7.45 -9.13
N GLU A 95 4.28 -7.83 -10.36
CA GLU A 95 4.07 -9.24 -10.75
C GLU A 95 5.26 -10.14 -10.39
N GLU A 96 6.50 -9.71 -10.66
CA GLU A 96 7.69 -10.54 -10.42
C GLU A 96 8.04 -10.70 -8.93
N ARG A 97 7.73 -9.69 -8.11
CA ARG A 97 8.28 -9.58 -6.74
C ARG A 97 7.22 -9.65 -5.66
N HIS A 98 5.97 -9.32 -5.98
CA HIS A 98 4.82 -9.40 -5.08
C HIS A 98 4.11 -10.76 -5.20
N ALA A 99 4.12 -11.42 -6.36
CA ALA A 99 3.35 -12.66 -6.59
C ALA A 99 3.60 -13.76 -5.56
N ARG A 100 4.81 -13.84 -4.99
CA ARG A 100 5.11 -14.81 -3.91
C ARG A 100 4.38 -14.48 -2.61
N ILE A 101 4.29 -13.20 -2.25
CA ILE A 101 3.55 -12.73 -1.06
C ILE A 101 2.07 -12.96 -1.29
N GLU A 102 1.55 -12.50 -2.43
CA GLU A 102 0.14 -12.61 -2.78
C GLU A 102 -0.34 -14.08 -2.82
N GLY A 103 0.40 -14.96 -3.48
CA GLY A 103 0.05 -16.39 -3.52
C GLY A 103 0.06 -17.04 -2.14
N ALA A 104 1.03 -16.71 -1.29
CA ALA A 104 1.08 -17.23 0.07
C ALA A 104 -0.01 -16.64 0.99
N LEU A 105 -0.40 -15.39 0.73
CA LEU A 105 -1.46 -14.72 1.46
C LEU A 105 -2.83 -15.30 1.07
N LEU A 106 -3.05 -15.61 -0.21
CA LEU A 106 -4.23 -16.35 -0.67
C LEU A 106 -4.34 -17.71 0.02
N ASP A 107 -3.25 -18.49 0.08
CA ASP A 107 -3.23 -19.77 0.79
C ASP A 107 -3.56 -19.62 2.29
N LEU A 108 -3.12 -18.52 2.92
CA LEU A 108 -3.41 -18.21 4.32
C LEU A 108 -4.88 -17.83 4.53
N ILE A 109 -5.43 -16.98 3.65
CA ILE A 109 -6.83 -16.56 3.66
C ILE A 109 -7.75 -17.76 3.47
N ASP A 110 -7.47 -18.62 2.49
CA ASP A 110 -8.28 -19.81 2.18
C ASP A 110 -8.36 -20.79 3.35
N ALA A 111 -7.36 -20.77 4.23
CA ALA A 111 -7.31 -21.63 5.41
C ALA A 111 -7.90 -20.98 6.67
N ALA A 112 -7.95 -19.64 6.74
CA ALA A 112 -8.37 -18.89 7.92
C ALA A 112 -9.86 -19.06 8.24
N ASP A 113 -10.19 -19.03 9.53
CA ASP A 113 -11.56 -18.79 9.98
C ASP A 113 -11.85 -17.28 10.02
N ASP A 114 -13.11 -16.89 10.26
CA ASP A 114 -13.55 -15.49 10.20
C ASP A 114 -12.75 -14.59 11.15
N ASP A 115 -12.50 -15.04 12.39
CA ASP A 115 -11.76 -14.27 13.40
C ASP A 115 -10.29 -14.07 12.98
N LEU A 116 -9.65 -15.12 12.45
CA LEU A 116 -8.29 -15.02 11.95
C LEU A 116 -8.23 -14.14 10.70
N LEU A 117 -9.20 -14.24 9.79
CA LEU A 117 -9.27 -13.42 8.58
C LEU A 117 -9.34 -11.93 8.91
N GLU A 118 -10.21 -11.52 9.84
CA GLU A 118 -10.31 -10.13 10.30
C GLU A 118 -8.96 -9.64 10.85
N SER A 119 -8.28 -10.47 11.65
CA SER A 119 -6.97 -10.12 12.20
C SER A 119 -5.86 -10.02 11.14
N ILE A 120 -5.95 -10.83 10.07
CA ILE A 120 -5.01 -10.79 8.94
C ILE A 120 -5.23 -9.51 8.14
N GLU A 121 -6.48 -9.16 7.85
CA GLU A 121 -6.85 -7.96 7.09
C GLU A 121 -6.37 -6.69 7.80
N GLU A 122 -6.67 -6.54 9.11
CA GLU A 122 -6.19 -5.38 9.87
C GLU A 122 -4.65 -5.35 9.95
N GLY A 123 -4.02 -6.52 10.13
CA GLY A 123 -2.57 -6.64 10.08
C GLY A 123 -1.98 -6.14 8.76
N TYR A 124 -2.57 -6.57 7.65
CA TYR A 124 -2.19 -6.19 6.29
C TYR A 124 -2.29 -4.67 6.08
N LEU A 125 -3.43 -4.07 6.42
CA LEU A 125 -3.63 -2.63 6.30
C LEU A 125 -2.65 -1.86 7.19
N HIS A 126 -2.44 -2.31 8.43
CA HIS A 126 -1.47 -1.69 9.32
C HIS A 126 -0.05 -1.73 8.73
N SER A 127 0.34 -2.83 8.09
CA SER A 127 1.63 -2.95 7.40
C SER A 127 1.76 -2.05 6.17
N LEU A 128 0.68 -1.83 5.42
CA LEU A 128 0.65 -0.81 4.37
C LEU A 128 0.80 0.61 4.95
N ARG A 129 0.13 0.92 6.06
CA ARG A 129 0.26 2.21 6.75
C ARG A 129 1.70 2.43 7.23
N LYS A 130 2.35 1.43 7.84
CA LYS A 130 3.79 1.47 8.19
C LYS A 130 4.67 1.72 6.96
N THR A 131 4.39 1.03 5.85
CA THR A 131 5.11 1.18 4.59
C THR A 131 4.94 2.59 4.01
N MET A 132 3.73 3.15 4.04
CA MET A 132 3.45 4.52 3.60
C MET A 132 4.27 5.55 4.39
N VAL A 133 4.24 5.46 5.73
CA VAL A 133 5.03 6.35 6.60
C VAL A 133 6.53 6.18 6.35
N ARG A 134 6.98 4.96 6.03
CA ARG A 134 8.36 4.72 5.64
C ARG A 134 8.73 5.41 4.32
N LEU A 135 7.85 5.42 3.32
CA LEU A 135 8.05 6.16 2.06
C LEU A 135 8.14 7.67 2.31
N GLU A 136 7.23 8.21 3.14
CA GLU A 136 7.22 9.63 3.53
C GLU A 136 8.54 10.03 4.21
N THR A 137 8.96 9.28 5.22
CA THR A 137 10.17 9.55 6.01
C THR A 137 11.48 9.37 5.25
N HIS A 138 11.48 8.54 4.20
CA HIS A 138 12.65 8.36 3.32
C HIS A 138 12.60 9.27 2.09
N HIS A 139 11.68 10.23 2.03
CA HIS A 139 11.55 11.18 0.92
C HIS A 139 11.34 10.50 -0.45
N ALA A 140 10.71 9.31 -0.47
CA ALA A 140 10.58 8.52 -1.69
C ALA A 140 9.78 9.24 -2.79
N PHE A 141 8.86 10.13 -2.40
CA PHE A 141 8.03 10.92 -3.31
C PHE A 141 8.79 12.06 -4.02
N GLU A 142 10.03 12.39 -3.62
CA GLU A 142 10.87 13.37 -4.34
C GLU A 142 11.30 12.86 -5.73
N GLN A 143 11.07 11.59 -6.03
CA GLN A 143 11.33 10.98 -7.35
C GLN A 143 10.31 11.39 -8.41
N ILE A 144 9.16 11.95 -8.02
CA ILE A 144 8.10 12.42 -8.90
C ILE A 144 7.81 13.90 -8.62
N ARG A 145 7.07 14.57 -9.52
CA ARG A 145 6.63 15.96 -9.27
C ARG A 145 5.36 15.92 -8.45
N THR A 146 5.36 16.60 -7.31
CA THR A 146 4.21 16.68 -6.40
C THR A 146 3.80 18.13 -6.17
N CYS A 147 2.50 18.36 -5.94
CA CYS A 147 2.01 19.63 -5.42
C CYS A 147 1.80 19.57 -3.90
N ALA A 148 1.85 20.73 -3.25
CA ALA A 148 1.62 20.85 -1.82
C ALA A 148 0.19 21.34 -1.52
N PRO A 149 -0.55 20.71 -0.59
CA PRO A 149 -0.17 19.51 0.16
C PRO A 149 -0.27 18.23 -0.69
N PHE A 150 0.72 17.34 -0.55
CA PHE A 150 0.66 16.01 -1.16
C PHE A 150 -0.07 15.06 -0.20
N TRP A 151 -1.13 14.42 -0.67
CA TRP A 151 -2.00 13.60 0.16
C TRP A 151 -1.71 12.11 -0.02
N THR A 152 -1.44 11.42 1.08
CA THR A 152 -1.13 9.99 1.10
C THR A 152 -2.16 9.23 1.93
N VAL A 153 -2.69 8.15 1.35
CA VAL A 153 -3.74 7.32 1.97
C VAL A 153 -3.45 5.82 1.82
N VAL A 154 -3.98 5.04 2.74
CA VAL A 154 -4.13 3.59 2.61
C VAL A 154 -5.63 3.35 2.62
N THR A 155 -6.16 2.62 1.65
CA THR A 155 -7.61 2.40 1.54
C THR A 155 -7.89 0.98 1.08
N GLN A 156 -9.08 0.50 1.41
CA GLN A 156 -9.66 -0.73 0.86
C GLN A 156 -11.09 -0.48 0.41
N ILE A 157 -11.68 -1.42 -0.34
CA ILE A 157 -13.11 -1.34 -0.68
C ILE A 157 -13.95 -1.31 0.61
N ASP A 158 -15.00 -0.49 0.59
CA ASP A 158 -16.00 -0.35 1.66
C ASP A 158 -15.44 0.13 3.02
N ALA A 159 -14.18 0.55 3.10
CA ALA A 159 -13.62 1.13 4.31
C ALA A 159 -14.21 2.51 4.62
N ASP A 160 -14.32 2.80 5.92
CA ASP A 160 -14.52 4.16 6.40
C ASP A 160 -13.23 4.95 6.18
N THR A 161 -13.25 5.86 5.21
CA THR A 161 -12.08 6.60 4.78
C THR A 161 -11.56 7.56 5.85
N ASP A 162 -12.44 8.11 6.69
CA ASP A 162 -12.04 8.97 7.81
C ASP A 162 -11.28 8.14 8.86
N GLU A 163 -11.72 6.91 9.09
CA GLU A 163 -11.04 5.98 10.01
C GLU A 163 -9.69 5.53 9.46
N GLU A 164 -9.58 5.22 8.17
CA GLU A 164 -8.30 4.88 7.54
C GLU A 164 -7.27 6.01 7.63
N GLU A 165 -7.70 7.25 7.39
CA GLU A 165 -6.83 8.43 7.58
C GLU A 165 -6.41 8.57 9.04
N ARG A 166 -7.33 8.39 9.99
CA ARG A 166 -7.03 8.43 11.43
C ARG A 166 -6.03 7.35 11.84
N LEU A 167 -6.15 6.14 11.30
CA LEU A 167 -5.24 5.02 11.56
C LEU A 167 -3.86 5.27 10.97
N LEU A 168 -3.78 5.83 9.76
CA LEU A 168 -2.51 6.24 9.15
C LEU A 168 -1.82 7.35 9.97
N ASP A 169 -2.57 8.36 10.43
CA ASP A 169 -2.05 9.42 11.28
C ASP A 169 -1.49 8.90 12.62
N GLN A 170 -2.11 7.87 13.20
CA GLN A 170 -1.56 7.22 14.41
C GLN A 170 -0.19 6.58 14.14
N VAL A 171 -0.01 5.95 12.98
CA VAL A 171 1.29 5.38 12.59
C VAL A 171 2.33 6.48 12.39
N ARG A 172 1.95 7.61 11.75
CA ARG A 172 2.82 8.78 11.60
C ARG A 172 3.28 9.32 12.96
N LEU A 173 2.36 9.49 13.91
CA LEU A 173 2.67 9.95 15.26
C LEU A 173 3.57 8.98 16.02
N ALA A 174 3.33 7.67 15.89
CA ALA A 174 4.17 6.64 16.51
C ALA A 174 5.60 6.62 15.96
N ALA A 175 5.76 6.81 14.64
CA ALA A 175 7.07 6.92 14.00
C ALA A 175 7.84 8.15 14.50
N LEU A 176 7.18 9.30 14.62
CA LEU A 176 7.79 10.51 15.18
C LEU A 176 8.23 10.32 16.64
N ALA A 177 7.43 9.64 17.45
CA ALA A 177 7.76 9.35 18.84
C ALA A 177 8.92 8.34 19.01
N SER A 178 9.12 7.46 18.02
CA SER A 178 10.20 6.46 18.03
C SER A 178 11.56 7.03 17.60
N HIS A 179 11.56 8.22 16.98
CA HIS A 179 12.76 8.93 16.52
C HIS A 179 13.11 10.16 17.38
N ALA A 180 12.33 10.45 18.42
CA ALA A 180 12.56 11.52 19.40
C ALA A 180 13.40 11.03 20.59
#